data_AF-A0A1I7L070-F1
#
_entry.id   AF-A0A1I7L070-F1
#
_cell.length_a   1.000
_cell.length_b   1.000
_cell.length_c   1.000
_cell.angle_alpha   90.00
_cell.angle_beta   90.00
_cell.angle_gamma   90.00
#
_symmetry.space_group_name_H-M   'P 1'
#
loop_
_entity.id
_entity.type
_entity.pdbx_description
1 polymer ?
#
loop_
_entity_poly.entity_id
_entity_poly.type
_entity_poly.pdbx_seq_one_letter_code
_entity_poly.pdbx_strand_id
1 'polypeptide(L)' 'MDQITHDVRTAQWAEIVRSCHERPAGQSAKKWLDENGINEKQYYYWQRRIRNLVAGTTSKSLPAT' A
#
# COMPACT_ATOMS: atom_id res chain seq x y z
N MET A 1 -12.31 2.87 -21.49
CA MET A 1 -12.94 1.73 -20.80
C MET A 1 -11.90 1.20 -19.82
N ASP A 2 -11.54 1.96 -18.77
CA ASP A 2 -10.29 1.66 -18.00
C ASP A 2 -10.35 2.06 -16.52
N GLN A 3 -11.51 2.54 -16.04
CA GLN A 3 -11.65 2.94 -14.64
C GLN A 3 -11.54 1.72 -13.70
N ILE A 4 -12.05 0.56 -14.15
CA ILE A 4 -12.03 -0.71 -13.40
C ILE A 4 -10.59 -1.17 -13.18
N THR A 5 -9.73 -1.01 -14.17
CA THR A 5 -8.33 -1.47 -14.10
C THR A 5 -7.49 -0.65 -13.13
N HIS A 6 -7.81 0.64 -12.96
CA HIS A 6 -7.08 1.53 -12.05
C HIS A 6 -7.41 1.23 -10.58
N ASP A 7 -8.68 0.95 -10.29
CA ASP A 7 -9.15 0.62 -8.95
C ASP A 7 -8.64 -0.75 -8.49
N VAL A 8 -8.76 -1.76 -9.37
CA VAL A 8 -8.29 -3.13 -9.10
C VAL A 8 -6.78 -3.15 -8.81
N ARG A 9 -5.99 -2.39 -9.58
CA ARG A 9 -4.54 -2.32 -9.35
C ARG A 9 -4.22 -1.64 -8.02
N THR A 10 -4.95 -0.58 -7.66
CA THR A 10 -4.74 0.10 -6.39
C THR A 10 -5.12 -0.80 -5.21
N ALA A 11 -6.22 -1.55 -5.32
CA ALA A 11 -6.65 -2.53 -4.32
C ALA A 11 -5.61 -3.66 -4.13
N GLN A 12 -5.08 -4.20 -5.22
CA GLN A 12 -4.02 -5.22 -5.17
C GLN A 12 -2.77 -4.71 -4.43
N TRP A 13 -2.32 -3.48 -4.72
CA TRP A 13 -1.16 -2.92 -4.02
C TRP A 13 -1.47 -2.55 -2.57
N ALA A 14 -2.71 -2.18 -2.24
CA ALA A 14 -3.13 -1.95 -0.86
C ALA A 14 -3.05 -3.25 -0.04
N GLU A 15 -3.48 -4.38 -0.61
CA GLU A 15 -3.33 -5.69 0.01
C GLU A 15 -1.85 -6.05 0.22
N ILE A 16 -1.00 -5.86 -0.79
CA ILE A 16 0.45 -6.08 -0.67
C ILE A 16 1.07 -5.24 0.47
N VAL A 17 0.73 -3.95 0.55
CA VAL A 17 1.23 -3.06 1.61
C VAL A 17 0.74 -3.51 2.99
N ARG A 18 -0.51 -3.96 3.08
CA ARG A 18 -1.08 -4.51 4.31
C ARG A 18 -0.37 -5.80 4.74
N SER A 19 -0.19 -6.75 3.84
CA SER A 19 0.52 -8.01 4.10
C SER A 19 1.98 -7.78 4.50
N CYS A 20 2.64 -6.78 3.90
CA CYS A 20 3.98 -6.36 4.33
C CYS A 20 3.97 -5.79 5.76
N HIS A 21 2.90 -5.09 6.18
CA HIS A 21 2.74 -4.61 7.55
C HIS A 21 2.47 -5.74 8.55
N GLU A 22 1.79 -6.81 8.13
CA GLU A 22 1.48 -8.01 8.94
C GLU A 22 2.64 -9.04 8.98
N ARG A 23 3.81 -8.70 8.42
CA ARG A 23 4.98 -9.59 8.41
C ARG A 23 5.47 -9.93 9.84
N PRO A 24 6.10 -11.11 10.04
CA PRO A 24 6.62 -11.51 11.34
C PRO A 24 7.62 -10.50 11.91
N ALA A 25 7.58 -10.29 13.23
CA ALA A 25 8.56 -9.46 13.92
C ALA A 25 9.97 -10.05 13.72
N GLY A 26 10.86 -9.26 13.12
CA GLY A 26 12.21 -9.70 12.73
C GLY A 26 12.42 -9.91 11.23
N GLN A 27 11.34 -9.99 10.43
CA GLN A 27 11.45 -9.98 8.97
C GLN A 27 11.55 -8.53 8.46
N SER A 28 12.61 -8.22 7.70
CA SER A 28 12.74 -6.92 7.06
C SER A 28 11.76 -6.80 5.89
N ALA A 29 11.25 -5.58 5.65
CA ALA A 29 10.35 -5.33 4.53
C ALA A 29 11.01 -5.76 3.20
N LYS A 30 12.30 -5.48 3.03
CA LYS A 30 13.06 -5.88 1.85
C LYS A 30 13.07 -7.39 1.60
N LYS A 31 13.30 -8.19 2.66
CA LYS A 31 13.34 -9.65 2.54
C LYS A 31 11.94 -10.21 2.24
N TRP A 32 10.91 -9.66 2.88
CA TRP A 32 9.52 -10.02 2.55
C TRP A 32 9.17 -9.70 1.09
N LEU A 33 9.59 -8.54 0.57
CA LEU A 33 9.36 -8.18 -0.83
C LEU A 33 10.06 -9.13 -1.79
N ASP A 34 11.31 -9.50 -1.50
CA ASP A 34 12.10 -10.46 -2.29
C ASP A 34 11.43 -11.85 -2.32
N GLU A 35 11.02 -12.38 -1.17
CA GLU A 35 10.31 -13.66 -1.04
C GLU A 35 8.97 -13.67 -1.80
N ASN A 36 8.30 -12.54 -1.90
CA ASN A 36 7.03 -12.39 -2.62
C ASN A 36 7.22 -11.99 -4.10
N GLY A 37 8.47 -11.86 -4.58
CA GLY A 37 8.77 -11.45 -5.96
C GLY A 37 8.35 -10.02 -6.29
N ILE A 38 8.22 -9.15 -5.27
CA ILE A 38 7.75 -7.78 -5.42
C ILE A 38 8.94 -6.85 -5.66
N ASN A 39 8.83 -6.02 -6.70
CA ASN A 39 9.84 -5.02 -6.99
C ASN A 39 9.85 -3.91 -5.93
N GLU A 40 10.99 -3.74 -5.24
CA GLU A 40 11.17 -2.75 -4.18
C GLU A 40 10.83 -1.31 -4.61
N LYS A 41 11.20 -0.91 -5.84
CA LYS A 41 10.89 0.44 -6.36
C LYS A 41 9.39 0.64 -6.55
N GLN A 42 8.70 -0.37 -7.08
CA GLN A 42 7.25 -0.32 -7.24
C GLN A 42 6.55 -0.29 -5.89
N TYR A 43 7.02 -1.09 -4.93
CA TYR A 43 6.47 -1.12 -3.58
C TYR A 43 6.49 0.26 -2.93
N TYR A 44 7.65 0.94 -2.89
CA TYR A 44 7.72 2.26 -2.25
C TYR A 44 6.93 3.33 -2.99
N TYR A 45 6.85 3.25 -4.33
CA TYR A 45 5.99 4.11 -5.13
C TYR A 45 4.52 3.94 -4.73
N TRP A 46 4.02 2.69 -4.70
CA TRP A 46 2.63 2.39 -4.36
C TRP A 46 2.30 2.67 -2.90
N GLN A 47 3.22 2.36 -1.97
CA GLN A 47 3.06 2.70 -0.56
C GLN A 47 2.84 4.20 -0.37
N ARG A 48 3.63 5.04 -1.02
CA ARG A 48 3.44 6.50 -0.98
C ARG A 48 2.11 6.91 -1.60
N ARG A 49 1.75 6.34 -2.75
CA ARG A 49 0.49 6.64 -3.44
C ARG A 49 -0.73 6.30 -2.58
N ILE A 50 -0.73 5.11 -1.97
CA ILE A 50 -1.79 4.62 -1.07
C ILE A 50 -1.88 5.51 0.18
N ARG A 51 -0.75 5.88 0.80
CA ARG A 51 -0.74 6.83 1.92
C ARG A 51 -1.38 8.17 1.56
N ASN A 52 -1.08 8.71 0.38
CA ASN A 52 -1.69 9.96 -0.09
C ASN A 52 -3.18 9.84 -0.37
N LEU A 53 -3.63 8.69 -0.92
CA LEU A 53 -5.06 8.42 -1.11
C LEU A 53 -5.78 8.39 0.24
N VAL A 54 -5.24 7.67 1.23
CA VAL A 54 -5.81 7.58 2.58
C VAL A 54 -5.79 8.95 3.27
N ALA A 55 -4.65 9.65 3.29
CA ALA A 55 -4.50 10.97 3.92
C ALA A 55 -5.39 12.05 3.26
N GLY A 56 -5.52 12.01 1.93
CA GLY A 56 -6.43 12.88 1.19
C GLY A 56 -7.91 12.63 1.50
N THR A 57 -8.29 11.39 1.80
CA THR A 57 -9.65 11.06 2.28
C THR A 57 -9.89 11.46 3.74
N THR A 58 -8.87 11.46 4.60
CA THR A 58 -9.01 11.79 6.03
C THR A 58 -9.11 13.29 6.31
N SER A 59 -8.76 14.15 5.35
CA SER A 59 -8.90 15.60 5.49
C SER A 59 -10.36 16.09 5.47
N LYS A 60 -11.34 15.19 5.32
CA LYS A 60 -12.78 15.53 5.39
C LYS A 60 -13.51 15.10 6.66
N SER A 61 -12.90 14.33 7.57
CA SER A 61 -13.58 14.04 8.84
C SER A 61 -12.63 13.53 9.92
N LEU A 62 -12.15 14.45 10.76
CA LEU A 62 -11.82 14.16 12.15
C LEU A 62 -12.36 15.35 12.97
N PRO A 63 -13.43 15.19 13.77
CA PRO A 63 -13.83 16.21 14.73
C PRO A 63 -12.78 16.26 15.83
N ALA A 64 -12.21 17.45 16.04
CA ALA A 64 -11.38 17.73 17.21
C ALA A 64 -12.22 17.52 18.49
N THR A 65 -11.69 16.74 19.44
CA THR A 65 -12.12 16.72 20.83
C THR A 65 -11.04 17.37 21.66
#